data_AF-A0A1F3JL96-F1
#
_entry.id   AF-A0A1F3JL96-F1
#
_cell.length_a   1.000
_cell.length_b   1.000
_cell.length_c   1.000
_cell.angle_alpha   90.00
_cell.angle_beta   90.00
_cell.angle_gamma   90.00
#
_symmetry.space_group_name_H-M   'P 1'
#
loop_
_entity.id
_entity.type
_entity.pdbx_description
1 polymer ?
#
loop_
_entity_poly.entity_id
_entity_poly.type
_entity_poly.pdbx_seq_one_letter_code
_entity_poly.pdbx_strand_id
1 'polypeptide(L)'
;MKIIKSNKQTICTPNNVIFNFLNDFNNFKLLLPDKVINWNCSTNNCSFKIQGLADIALSIDENIEYENITYKSEKPSPFAFKLKTNIVQIDINNSEVQIVIEADLNIMMEAIITTPLTNFVNILVDKLKNYSENNLNT
;
A
#
# COMPACT_ATOMS: atom_id res chain seq x y z
N MET A 1 8.96 -8.67 15.05
CA MET A 1 7.94 -8.09 14.16
C MET A 1 7.68 -6.62 14.52
N LYS A 2 7.95 -5.71 13.58
CA LYS A 2 7.74 -4.27 13.65
C LYS A 2 6.45 -3.90 12.91
N ILE A 3 5.64 -3.02 13.50
CA ILE A 3 4.44 -2.46 12.86
C ILE A 3 4.72 -1.01 12.49
N ILE A 4 4.50 -0.67 11.21
CA ILE A 4 4.59 0.68 10.67
C ILE A 4 3.21 1.04 10.15
N LYS A 5 2.70 2.22 10.52
CA LYS A 5 1.38 2.68 10.10
C LYS A 5 1.51 4.00 9.36
N SER A 6 0.75 4.12 8.28
CA SER A 6 0.49 5.42 7.67
C SER A 6 -0.46 6.26 8.54
N ASN A 7 -0.57 7.54 8.19
CA ASN A 7 -1.68 8.38 8.58
C ASN A 7 -3.01 7.75 8.14
N LYS A 8 -4.07 8.03 8.89
CA LYS A 8 -5.43 7.71 8.46
C LYS A 8 -5.91 8.78 7.50
N GLN A 9 -6.52 8.39 6.39
CA GLN A 9 -7.15 9.31 5.46
C GLN A 9 -8.63 9.01 5.32
N THR A 10 -9.48 10.02 5.51
CA THR A 10 -10.85 9.99 5.02
C THR A 10 -10.83 10.31 3.53
N ILE A 11 -11.37 9.37 2.74
CA ILE A 11 -11.47 9.43 1.29
C ILE A 11 -12.95 9.50 0.94
N CYS A 12 -13.35 10.49 0.15
CA CYS A 12 -14.72 10.64 -0.36
C CYS A 12 -15.03 9.63 -1.47
N THR A 13 -14.78 8.35 -1.23
CA THR A 13 -15.10 7.24 -2.12
C THR A 13 -15.62 6.05 -1.29
N PRO A 14 -16.64 5.32 -1.77
CA PRO A 14 -17.13 4.10 -1.13
C PRO A 14 -16.05 3.02 -1.00
N ASN A 15 -16.13 2.22 0.06
CA ASN A 15 -15.12 1.20 0.39
C ASN A 15 -14.97 0.13 -0.71
N ASN A 16 -16.07 -0.27 -1.34
CA ASN A 16 -16.06 -1.24 -2.43
C ASN A 16 -15.29 -0.76 -3.66
N VAL A 17 -15.41 0.53 -4.00
CA VAL A 17 -14.69 1.14 -5.11
C VAL A 17 -13.18 1.19 -4.82
N ILE A 18 -12.81 1.63 -3.61
CA ILE A 18 -11.41 1.64 -3.17
C ILE A 18 -10.82 0.23 -3.17
N PHE A 19 -11.55 -0.74 -2.63
CA PHE A 19 -11.14 -2.14 -2.56
C PHE A 19 -10.91 -2.72 -3.96
N ASN A 20 -11.88 -2.57 -4.87
CA ASN A 20 -11.77 -3.10 -6.23
C ASN A 20 -10.61 -2.47 -7.00
N PHE A 21 -10.37 -1.17 -6.79
CA PHE A 21 -9.21 -0.48 -7.39
C PHE A 21 -7.88 -1.05 -6.87
N LEU A 22 -7.76 -1.26 -5.56
CA LEU A 22 -6.55 -1.81 -4.95
C LEU A 22 -6.35 -3.30 -5.23
N ASN A 23 -7.42 -4.05 -5.50
CA ASN A 23 -7.35 -5.48 -5.80
C ASN A 23 -6.80 -5.80 -7.22
N ASP A 24 -6.35 -4.78 -7.97
CA ASP A 24 -5.60 -4.94 -9.21
C ASP A 24 -4.28 -4.17 -9.14
N PHE A 25 -3.16 -4.90 -9.14
CA PHE A 25 -1.83 -4.29 -9.08
C PHE A 25 -1.51 -3.39 -10.28
N ASN A 26 -2.20 -3.48 -11.42
CA ASN A 26 -2.00 -2.54 -12.52
C ASN A 26 -2.32 -1.09 -12.09
N ASN A 27 -3.24 -0.92 -11.14
CA ASN A 27 -3.63 0.38 -10.59
C ASN A 27 -2.58 0.97 -9.63
N PHE A 28 -1.74 0.12 -9.01
CA PHE A 28 -0.74 0.58 -8.04
C PHE A 28 0.22 1.59 -8.64
N LYS A 29 0.55 1.47 -9.92
CA LYS A 29 1.45 2.40 -10.63
C LYS A 29 1.02 3.87 -10.49
N LEU A 30 -0.29 4.11 -10.38
CA LEU A 30 -0.88 5.45 -10.26
C LEU A 30 -0.66 6.04 -8.85
N LEU A 31 -0.42 5.18 -7.87
CA LEU A 31 -0.19 5.56 -6.48
C LEU A 31 1.30 5.68 -6.13
N LEU A 32 2.22 5.20 -6.97
CA LEU A 32 3.64 5.18 -6.64
C LEU A 32 4.25 6.58 -6.64
N PRO A 33 5.13 6.92 -5.69
CA PRO A 33 5.90 8.15 -5.72
C PRO A 33 7.00 8.12 -6.79
N ASP A 34 7.46 9.30 -7.22
CA ASP A 34 8.47 9.47 -8.29
C ASP A 34 9.82 8.80 -7.99
N LYS A 35 10.07 8.49 -6.72
CA LYS A 35 11.27 7.76 -6.27
C LYS A 35 11.22 6.27 -6.59
N VAL A 36 10.10 5.77 -7.12
CA VAL A 36 9.96 4.38 -7.55
C VAL A 36 10.39 4.23 -9.00
N ILE A 37 11.30 3.28 -9.24
CA ILE A 37 11.80 2.92 -10.57
C ILE A 37 11.66 1.42 -10.82
N ASN A 38 11.90 0.99 -12.06
CA ASN A 38 11.87 -0.42 -12.46
C ASN A 38 10.53 -1.11 -12.12
N TRP A 39 9.43 -0.38 -12.25
CA TRP A 39 8.09 -0.93 -12.03
C TRP A 39 7.77 -2.02 -13.05
N ASN A 40 7.37 -3.18 -12.54
CA ASN A 40 6.85 -4.31 -13.30
C ASN A 40 5.63 -4.87 -12.57
N CYS A 41 4.55 -5.18 -13.27
CA CYS A 41 3.35 -5.74 -12.65
C CYS A 41 2.63 -6.75 -13.56
N SER A 42 1.93 -7.66 -12.90
CA SER A 42 0.79 -8.40 -13.43
C SER A 42 -0.44 -8.07 -12.57
N THR A 43 -1.57 -8.71 -12.80
CA THR A 43 -2.77 -8.53 -11.96
C THR A 43 -2.53 -8.91 -10.49
N ASN A 44 -1.73 -9.96 -10.23
CA ASN A 44 -1.60 -10.57 -8.90
C ASN A 44 -0.26 -10.31 -8.21
N ASN A 45 0.70 -9.70 -8.90
CA ASN A 45 1.99 -9.35 -8.33
C ASN A 45 2.57 -8.08 -8.95
N CYS A 46 3.47 -7.44 -8.21
CA CYS A 46 4.28 -6.35 -8.74
C CYS A 46 5.69 -6.38 -8.14
N SER A 47 6.64 -5.76 -8.84
CA SER A 47 7.98 -5.49 -8.33
C SER A 47 8.47 -4.13 -8.76
N PHE A 48 9.24 -3.49 -7.89
CA PHE A 48 9.76 -2.14 -8.10
C PHE A 48 10.91 -1.84 -7.15
N LYS A 49 11.69 -0.81 -7.48
CA LYS A 49 12.78 -0.33 -6.63
C LYS A 49 12.43 1.03 -6.07
N ILE A 50 12.49 1.17 -4.75
CA ILE A 50 12.46 2.48 -4.10
C ILE A 50 13.90 3.01 -4.11
N GLN A 51 14.16 4.07 -4.87
CA GLN A 51 15.49 4.69 -4.96
C GLN A 51 16.02 5.04 -3.57
N GLY A 52 17.25 4.60 -3.29
CA GLY A 52 17.92 4.82 -2.00
C GLY A 52 17.44 3.91 -0.85
N LEU A 53 16.55 2.94 -1.11
CA LEU A 53 16.07 2.00 -0.09
C LEU A 53 16.28 0.54 -0.49
N ALA A 54 15.40 -0.03 -1.30
CA ALA A 54 15.40 -1.46 -1.61
C ALA A 54 14.58 -1.79 -2.86
N ASP A 55 14.86 -2.97 -3.41
CA ASP A 55 13.97 -3.66 -4.32
C ASP A 55 12.83 -4.31 -3.52
N ILE A 56 11.60 -4.13 -3.99
CA ILE A 56 10.36 -4.63 -3.39
C ILE A 56 9.67 -5.50 -4.42
N ALA A 57 9.17 -6.65 -3.99
CA ALA A 57 8.24 -7.47 -4.76
C ALA A 57 7.07 -7.88 -3.86
N LEU A 58 5.86 -7.85 -4.39
CA LEU A 58 4.62 -8.11 -3.67
C LEU A 58 3.73 -9.06 -4.47
N SER A 59 2.96 -9.89 -3.77
CA SER A 59 1.84 -10.67 -4.30
C SER A 59 0.60 -10.48 -3.42
N ILE A 60 -0.59 -10.65 -3.99
CA ILE A 60 -1.84 -10.68 -3.20
C ILE A 60 -1.78 -11.88 -2.26
N ASP A 61 -2.16 -11.69 -1.00
CA ASP A 61 -2.14 -12.73 0.04
C ASP A 61 -3.55 -13.08 0.51
N GLU A 62 -4.19 -12.18 1.25
CA GLU A 62 -5.50 -12.38 1.88
C GLU A 62 -6.35 -11.12 1.70
N ASN A 63 -7.63 -11.31 1.42
CA ASN A 63 -8.59 -10.21 1.27
C ASN A 63 -9.82 -10.47 2.14
N ILE A 64 -10.31 -9.41 2.78
CA ILE A 64 -11.64 -9.35 3.39
C ILE A 64 -12.41 -8.33 2.55
N GLU A 65 -13.45 -8.80 1.86
CA GLU A 65 -14.18 -8.02 0.87
C GLU A 65 -14.58 -6.65 1.42
N TYR A 66 -14.11 -5.59 0.74
CA TYR A 66 -14.35 -4.17 1.07
C TYR A 66 -13.80 -3.65 2.41
N GLU A 67 -13.10 -4.47 3.19
CA GLU A 67 -12.56 -4.10 4.50
C GLU A 67 -11.04 -4.14 4.55
N ASN A 68 -10.42 -5.14 3.91
CA ASN A 68 -8.98 -5.33 3.99
C ASN A 68 -8.41 -5.98 2.73
N ILE A 69 -7.28 -5.46 2.28
CA ILE A 69 -6.44 -6.12 1.29
C ILE A 69 -5.05 -6.29 1.89
N THR A 70 -4.57 -7.53 1.92
CA THR A 70 -3.24 -7.89 2.41
C THR A 70 -2.39 -8.40 1.26
N TYR A 71 -1.23 -7.79 1.11
CA TYR A 71 -0.16 -8.22 0.22
C TYR A 71 0.98 -8.80 1.05
N LYS A 72 1.68 -9.79 0.50
CA LYS A 72 2.91 -10.33 1.09
C LYS A 72 4.11 -9.99 0.23
N SER A 73 5.24 -9.80 0.90
CA SER A 73 6.54 -9.64 0.24
C SER A 73 7.00 -10.92 -0.42
N GLU A 74 7.52 -10.81 -1.63
CA GLU A 74 8.20 -11.86 -2.37
C GLU A 74 9.68 -11.52 -2.54
N LYS A 75 10.49 -12.49 -2.94
CA LYS A 75 11.85 -12.20 -3.42
C LYS A 75 11.78 -11.28 -4.66
N PRO A 76 12.67 -10.30 -4.82
CA PRO A 76 13.93 -10.08 -4.09
C PRO A 76 13.84 -9.14 -2.87
N SER A 77 12.66 -8.94 -2.27
CA SER A 77 12.53 -8.07 -1.09
C SER A 77 13.55 -8.45 0.02
N PRO A 78 14.23 -7.47 0.64
CA PRO A 78 15.34 -7.75 1.55
C PRO A 78 14.92 -8.33 2.90
N PHE A 79 13.64 -8.28 3.23
CA PHE A 79 13.05 -8.85 4.44
C PHE A 79 11.60 -9.26 4.15
N ALA A 80 11.07 -10.16 4.98
CA ALA A 80 9.68 -10.56 4.91
C ALA A 80 8.78 -9.50 5.55
N PHE A 81 7.71 -9.11 4.86
CA PHE A 81 6.69 -8.22 5.40
C PHE A 81 5.32 -8.46 4.77
N LYS A 82 4.27 -8.04 5.48
CA LYS A 82 2.91 -7.89 4.93
C LYS A 82 2.57 -6.41 4.81
N LEU A 83 1.93 -6.01 3.72
CA LEU A 83 1.35 -4.69 3.54
C LEU A 83 -0.17 -4.85 3.57
N LYS A 84 -0.82 -4.26 4.56
CA LYS A 84 -2.27 -4.32 4.77
C LYS A 84 -2.87 -2.97 4.50
N THR A 85 -3.92 -2.92 3.71
CA THR A 85 -4.73 -1.71 3.54
C THR A 85 -6.06 -1.95 4.21
N ASN A 86 -6.29 -1.28 5.34
CA ASN A 86 -7.55 -1.33 6.06
C ASN A 86 -8.46 -0.23 5.54
N ILE A 87 -9.71 -0.58 5.23
CA ILE A 87 -10.74 0.29 4.70
C ILE A 87 -11.94 0.17 5.63
N VAL A 88 -12.34 1.27 6.26
CA VAL A 88 -13.49 1.33 7.16
C VAL A 88 -14.53 2.24 6.51
N GLN A 89 -15.70 1.70 6.18
CA GLN A 89 -16.79 2.51 5.66
C GLN A 89 -17.29 3.47 6.75
N ILE A 90 -17.38 4.76 6.41
CA ILE A 90 -17.94 5.79 7.30
C ILE A 90 -19.42 6.00 6.95
N ASP A 91 -19.71 6.15 5.66
CA ASP A 91 -21.06 6.27 5.12
C ASP A 91 -21.11 5.76 3.66
N ILE A 92 -22.21 6.03 2.94
CA ILE A 92 -22.40 5.54 1.58
C ILE A 92 -21.35 6.06 0.58
N ASN A 93 -20.75 7.23 0.84
CA ASN A 93 -19.81 7.89 -0.07
C ASN A 93 -18.40 8.02 0.51
N ASN A 94 -18.20 7.76 1.80
CA ASN A 94 -16.94 8.02 2.49
C ASN A 94 -16.37 6.78 3.17
N SER A 95 -15.04 6.67 3.13
CA SER A 95 -14.29 5.62 3.81
C SER A 95 -13.05 6.18 4.51
N GLU A 96 -12.68 5.61 5.65
CA GLU A 96 -11.37 5.82 6.27
C GLU A 96 -10.41 4.72 5.81
N VAL A 97 -9.21 5.09 5.35
CA VAL A 97 -8.17 4.16 4.92
C VAL A 97 -6.89 4.33 5.74
N GLN A 98 -6.28 3.21 6.11
CA GLN A 98 -4.93 3.16 6.70
C GLN A 98 -4.13 2.00 6.13
N ILE A 99 -2.94 2.31 5.61
CA ILE A 99 -1.94 1.33 5.19
C ILE A 99 -1.03 0.98 6.36
N VAL A 100 -0.80 -0.32 6.58
CA VAL A 100 0.01 -0.88 7.66
C VAL A 100 1.03 -1.85 7.08
N ILE A 101 2.29 -1.73 7.47
CA ILE A 101 3.33 -2.71 7.19
C ILE A 101 3.64 -3.49 8.47
N GLU A 102 3.56 -4.81 8.38
CA GLU A 102 4.03 -5.75 9.39
C GLU A 102 5.31 -6.40 8.89
N ALA A 103 6.47 -5.95 9.37
CA ALA A 103 7.77 -6.37 8.88
C ALA A 103 8.55 -7.18 9.91
N ASP A 104 9.25 -8.22 9.46
CA ASP A 104 10.18 -8.97 10.29
C ASP A 104 11.60 -8.39 10.14
N LEU A 105 11.85 -7.31 10.88
CA LEU A 105 13.12 -6.59 10.88
C LEU A 105 13.99 -7.01 12.06
N ASN A 106 15.30 -7.11 11.81
CA ASN A 106 16.28 -7.10 12.89
C ASN A 106 16.55 -5.66 13.37
N ILE A 107 17.17 -5.54 14.55
CA ILE A 107 17.42 -4.25 15.24
C ILE A 107 18.19 -3.27 14.35
N MET A 108 19.17 -3.74 13.57
CA MET A 108 20.00 -2.88 12.72
C MET A 108 19.22 -2.31 11.54
N MET A 109 18.39 -3.13 10.88
CA MET A 109 17.56 -2.73 9.75
C MET A 109 16.41 -1.82 10.18
N GLU A 110 15.83 -2.05 11.36
CA GLU A 110 14.68 -1.29 11.86
C GLU A 110 14.95 0.22 11.85
N ALA A 111 16.09 0.66 12.38
CA ALA A 111 16.43 2.07 12.48
C ALA A 111 16.60 2.75 11.11
N ILE A 112 17.07 2.00 10.10
CA ILE A 112 17.37 2.53 8.77
C ILE A 112 16.11 2.56 7.89
N ILE A 113 15.24 1.55 8.03
CA ILE A 113 14.15 1.29 7.10
C ILE A 113 12.81 1.87 7.60
N THR A 114 12.62 1.99 8.92
CA THR A 114 11.34 2.45 9.49
C THR A 114 10.92 3.82 8.95
N THR A 115 11.80 4.83 9.01
CA THR A 115 11.44 6.19 8.57
C THR A 115 11.14 6.26 7.06
N PRO A 116 11.98 5.72 6.15
CA PRO A 116 11.67 5.66 4.72
C PRO A 116 10.35 4.93 4.42
N LEU A 117 10.08 3.81 5.08
CA LEU A 117 8.82 3.07 4.86
C LEU A 117 7.60 3.81 5.41
N THR A 118 7.69 4.44 6.58
CA THR A 118 6.62 5.29 7.12
C THR A 118 6.28 6.40 6.13
N ASN A 119 7.31 7.07 5.59
CA ASN A 119 7.11 8.12 4.58
C ASN A 119 6.50 7.56 3.29
N PHE A 120 6.93 6.37 2.86
CA PHE A 120 6.38 5.72 1.68
C PHE A 120 4.89 5.42 1.84
N VAL A 121 4.47 4.79 2.94
CA VAL A 121 3.04 4.46 3.14
C VAL A 121 2.17 5.70 3.37
N ASN A 122 2.72 6.77 3.96
CA ASN A 122 2.02 8.06 4.04
C ASN A 122 1.76 8.63 2.64
N ILE A 123 2.78 8.65 1.77
CA ILE A 123 2.60 9.13 0.39
C ILE A 123 1.60 8.26 -0.38
N LEU A 124 1.62 6.93 -0.18
CA LEU A 124 0.67 6.03 -0.83
C LEU A 124 -0.77 6.35 -0.43
N VAL A 125 -1.07 6.52 0.86
CA VAL A 125 -2.45 6.79 1.31
C VAL A 125 -2.91 8.18 0.86
N ASP A 126 -2.02 9.17 0.81
CA ASP A 126 -2.32 10.51 0.30
C ASP A 126 -2.60 10.49 -1.22
N LYS A 127 -1.78 9.75 -1.99
CA LYS A 127 -2.00 9.55 -3.43
C LYS A 127 -3.28 8.78 -3.70
N LEU A 128 -3.61 7.77 -2.89
CA LEU A 128 -4.86 7.02 -3.00
C LEU A 128 -6.06 7.95 -2.81
N LYS A 129 -6.05 8.78 -1.77
CA LYS A 129 -7.10 9.78 -1.56
C LYS A 129 -7.29 10.66 -2.79
N ASN A 130 -6.22 11.31 -3.23
CA ASN A 130 -6.27 12.23 -4.36
C ASN A 130 -6.73 11.52 -5.64
N TYR A 131 -6.25 10.31 -5.92
CA TYR A 131 -6.63 9.59 -7.12
C TYR A 131 -8.09 9.17 -7.08
N SER A 132 -8.55 8.57 -5.98
CA SER A 132 -9.92 8.08 -5.82
C SER A 132 -10.94 9.20 -5.95
N GLU A 133 -10.71 10.32 -5.26
CA GLU A 133 -11.66 11.45 -5.25
C GLU A 133 -11.82 12.12 -6.62
N ASN A 134 -10.78 12.06 -7.47
CA ASN A 134 -10.78 12.71 -8.78
C ASN A 134 -11.13 11.77 -9.95
N ASN A 135 -10.99 10.45 -9.79
CA ASN A 135 -11.06 9.51 -10.92
C ASN A 135 -11.98 8.31 -10.71
N LEU A 136 -12.37 7.99 -9.47
CA LEU A 136 -13.16 6.79 -9.17
C LEU A 136 -14.63 7.09 -8.80
N ASN A 137 -14.98 8.37 -8.64
CA ASN A 137 -16.33 8.82 -8.28
C ASN A 137 -17.20 9.25 -9.49
N THR A 138 -16.75 8.97 -10.72
CA THR A 138 -17.51 9.19 -11.96
C THR A 138 -18.49 8.05 -12.22
#